data_AF-A0A6A0A305-F1
#
_entry.id   AF-A0A6A0A305-F1
#
_cell.length_a   1.000
_cell.length_b   1.000
_cell.length_c   1.000
_cell.angle_alpha   90.00
_cell.angle_beta   90.00
_cell.angle_gamma   90.00
#
_symmetry.space_group_name_H-M   'P 1'
#
loop_
_entity.id
_entity.type
_entity.pdbx_description
1 polymer ?
#
loop_
_entity_poly.entity_id
_entity_poly.type
_entity_poly.pdbx_seq_one_letter_code
_entity_poly.pdbx_strand_id
1 'polypeptide(L)' 'AQAAAHSQASELESSRQSWQCKICFAREVDAGFAGCGHMVCVACAAGLDKCPVCRKRSALIRLYK' A
#
# COMPACT_ATOMS: atom_id res chain seq x y z
N ALA A 1 -28.74 1.60 19.18
CA ALA A 1 -27.53 0.80 19.47
C ALA A 1 -26.73 0.37 18.22
N GLN A 2 -27.22 0.58 16.99
CA GLN A 2 -26.55 0.09 15.76
C GLN A 2 -25.55 1.06 15.11
N ALA A 3 -25.59 2.36 15.45
CA ALA A 3 -24.71 3.39 14.87
C ALA A 3 -23.24 3.25 15.29
N ALA A 4 -22.97 2.89 16.55
CA ALA A 4 -21.60 2.75 17.07
C ALA A 4 -20.87 1.48 16.56
N ALA A 5 -21.62 0.44 16.18
CA ALA A 5 -21.04 -0.78 15.61
C ALA A 5 -20.71 -0.60 14.12
N HIS A 6 -21.52 0.18 13.38
CA HIS A 6 -21.26 0.48 11.97
C HIS A 6 -20.02 1.38 11.80
N SER A 7 -19.83 2.36 12.69
CA SER A 7 -18.65 3.25 12.64
C SER A 7 -17.34 2.51 12.95
N GLN A 8 -17.32 1.64 13.96
CA GLN A 8 -16.10 0.90 14.29
C GLN A 8 -15.69 -0.10 13.21
N ALA A 9 -16.65 -0.79 12.59
CA ALA A 9 -16.37 -1.69 11.48
C ALA A 9 -15.81 -0.93 10.27
N SER A 10 -16.38 0.24 9.92
CA SER A 10 -15.89 1.05 8.80
C SER A 10 -14.49 1.61 9.02
N GLU A 11 -14.15 2.04 10.24
CA GLU A 11 -12.82 2.56 10.56
C GLU A 11 -11.73 1.48 10.46
N LEU A 12 -12.03 0.26 10.93
CA LEU A 12 -11.11 -0.89 10.82
C LEU A 12 -10.92 -1.31 9.36
N GLU A 13 -12.00 -1.35 8.58
CA GLU A 13 -11.94 -1.62 7.15
C GLU A 13 -11.09 -0.57 6.42
N SER A 14 -11.32 0.71 6.68
CA SER A 14 -10.57 1.83 6.09
C SER A 14 -9.08 1.75 6.42
N SER A 15 -8.75 1.44 7.67
CA SER A 15 -7.37 1.24 8.12
C SER A 15 -6.69 0.08 7.38
N ARG A 16 -7.37 -1.06 7.23
CA ARG A 16 -6.87 -2.20 6.45
C ARG A 16 -6.70 -1.86 4.97
N GLN A 17 -7.62 -1.07 4.43
CA GLN A 17 -7.58 -0.65 3.03
C GLN A 17 -6.40 0.29 2.75
N SER A 18 -5.97 1.07 3.74
CA SER A 18 -4.82 1.98 3.59
C SER A 18 -3.51 1.24 3.34
N TRP A 19 -3.32 0.05 3.93
CA TRP A 19 -2.11 -0.78 3.78
C TRP A 19 -2.22 -1.85 2.68
N GLN A 20 -3.28 -1.82 1.87
CA GLN A 20 -3.44 -2.74 0.74
C GLN A 20 -2.75 -2.21 -0.52
N CYS A 21 -2.03 -3.07 -1.23
CA CYS A 21 -1.39 -2.73 -2.49
C CYS A 21 -2.42 -2.29 -3.53
N LYS A 22 -2.28 -1.04 -4.00
CA LYS A 22 -3.21 -0.41 -4.96
C LYS A 22 -3.05 -0.86 -6.41
N ILE A 23 -2.16 -1.82 -6.67
CA ILE A 23 -1.97 -2.42 -8.00
C ILE A 23 -2.78 -3.71 -8.10
N CYS A 24 -2.52 -4.66 -7.21
CA CYS A 24 -3.19 -5.96 -7.26
C CYS A 24 -4.43 -6.06 -6.37
N PHE A 25 -4.61 -5.17 -5.40
CA PHE A 25 -5.67 -5.21 -4.38
C PHE A 25 -5.76 -6.54 -3.59
N ALA A 26 -4.71 -7.37 -3.65
CA ALA A 26 -4.71 -8.72 -3.09
C ALA A 26 -3.70 -8.91 -1.93
N ARG A 27 -2.66 -8.08 -1.88
CA ARG A 27 -1.56 -8.18 -0.90
C ARG A 27 -1.42 -6.88 -0.14
N GLU A 28 -0.91 -6.96 1.08
CA GLU A 28 -0.45 -5.81 1.83
C GLU A 28 0.77 -5.16 1.15
N VAL A 29 1.00 -3.88 1.41
CA VAL A 29 2.23 -3.22 0.98
C VAL A 29 3.40 -3.69 1.86
N ASP A 30 4.51 -4.07 1.22
CA ASP A 30 5.74 -4.55 1.86
C ASP A 30 7.00 -4.03 1.13
N ALA A 31 6.83 -3.10 0.20
CA ALA A 31 7.90 -2.43 -0.51
C ALA A 31 7.56 -0.94 -0.78
N GLY A 32 8.60 -0.10 -0.86
CA GLY A 32 8.48 1.33 -1.14
C GLY A 32 9.49 1.80 -2.19
N PHE A 33 9.13 2.83 -2.94
CA PHE A 33 10.03 3.48 -3.91
C PHE A 33 10.85 4.57 -3.22
N ALA A 34 12.19 4.42 -3.17
CA ALA A 34 13.08 5.32 -2.47
C ALA A 34 12.96 6.78 -2.97
N GLY A 35 13.02 7.74 -2.05
CA GLY A 35 12.94 9.18 -2.35
C GLY A 35 11.52 9.72 -2.60
N CYS A 36 10.59 8.92 -3.12
CA CYS A 36 9.19 9.35 -3.29
C CYS A 36 8.21 8.74 -2.28
N GLY A 37 8.55 7.61 -1.66
CA GLY A 37 7.81 7.03 -0.55
C GLY A 37 6.54 6.27 -0.91
N HIS A 38 6.12 6.22 -2.18
CA HIS A 38 4.94 5.44 -2.56
C HIS A 38 5.16 3.95 -2.35
N MET A 39 4.16 3.27 -1.79
CA MET A 39 4.25 1.88 -1.33
C MET A 39 3.39 0.94 -2.18
N VAL A 40 3.91 -0.27 -2.40
CA VAL A 40 3.28 -1.35 -3.16
C VAL A 40 3.69 -2.70 -2.56
N CYS A 41 3.14 -3.81 -3.04
CA CYS A 41 3.69 -5.13 -2.70
C CYS A 41 4.91 -5.47 -3.58
N VAL A 42 5.85 -6.25 -3.07
CA VAL A 42 7.09 -6.63 -3.74
C VAL A 42 6.83 -7.38 -5.05
N ALA A 43 5.75 -8.18 -5.09
CA ALA A 43 5.34 -8.90 -6.29
C ALA A 43 4.88 -7.96 -7.41
N CYS A 44 4.27 -6.82 -7.09
CA CYS A 44 3.89 -5.81 -8.09
C CYS A 44 5.03 -4.82 -8.38
N ALA A 45 5.99 -4.70 -7.48
CA ALA A 45 7.18 -3.88 -7.69
C ALA A 45 8.25 -4.57 -8.54
N ALA A 46 8.24 -5.90 -8.58
CA ALA A 46 9.20 -6.70 -9.33
C ALA A 46 9.22 -6.27 -10.81
N GLY A 47 10.40 -5.86 -11.29
CA GLY A 47 10.59 -5.42 -12.67
C GLY A 47 10.23 -3.95 -12.96
N LEU A 48 9.83 -3.15 -11.97
CA LEU A 48 9.59 -1.72 -12.15
C LEU A 48 10.87 -0.90 -11.90
N ASP A 49 11.27 -0.07 -12.86
CA ASP A 49 12.36 0.92 -12.71
C ASP A 49 11.85 2.30 -12.26
N LYS A 50 10.53 2.51 -12.31
CA LYS A 50 9.83 3.77 -11.99
C LYS A 50 8.68 3.52 -11.04
N CYS A 51 8.45 4.46 -10.14
CA CYS A 51 7.27 4.47 -9.29
C CYS A 51 5.99 4.55 -10.15
N PRO A 52 5.01 3.65 -10.00
CA PRO A 52 3.78 3.66 -10.79
C PRO A 52 2.85 4.83 -10.43
N VAL A 53 3.08 5.50 -9.29
CA VAL A 53 2.27 6.65 -8.84
C VAL A 53 2.80 7.97 -9.40
N CYS A 54 4.09 8.27 -9.19
CA CYS A 54 4.68 9.56 -9.57
C CYS A 54 5.70 9.49 -10.71
N ARG A 55 5.96 8.30 -11.25
CA ARG A 55 6.86 8.01 -12.40
C ARG A 55 8.33 8.38 -12.22
N LYS A 56 8.75 8.75 -11.00
CA LYS A 56 10.16 8.97 -10.64
C LYS A 56 10.90 7.62 -10.65
N ARG A 57 12.11 7.60 -11.25
CA ARG A 57 13.02 6.46 -11.14
C ARG A 57 13.59 6.40 -9.72
N SER A 58 13.56 5.22 -9.12
CA SER A 58 14.08 5.00 -7.77
C SER A 58 14.33 3.53 -7.52
N ALA A 59 15.27 3.25 -6.61
CA ALA A 59 15.45 1.89 -6.10
C ALA A 59 14.23 1.48 -5.25
N LEU A 60 13.99 0.17 -5.18
CA LEU A 60 12.97 -0.41 -4.33
C LEU A 60 13.57 -0.75 -2.96
N ILE A 61 12.91 -0.34 -1.89
CA ILE A 61 13.25 -0.71 -0.51
C ILE A 61 12.20 -1.65 0.06
N ARG A 62 12.62 -2.60 0.88
CA ARG A 62 11.73 -3.53 1.58
C ARG A 62 11.27 -2.91 2.89
N LEU A 63 9.98 -2.99 3.18
CA LEU A 63 9.40 -2.53 4.44
C LEU A 63 9.40 -3.70 5.43
N TYR A 64 9.92 -3.47 6.63
CA TYR A 64 9.87 -4.44 7.73
C TYR A 64 8.87 -3.91 8.78
N LYS A 65 8.01 -4.80 9.27
CA LYS A 65 7.06 -4.52 10.36
C LYS A 65 7.75 -4.74 11.71
#